data_AF-B4W3C3-F1
#
_entry.id   AF-B4W3C3-F1
#
_cell.length_a   1.000
_cell.length_b   1.000
_cell.length_c   1.000
_cell.angle_alpha   90.00
_cell.angle_beta   90.00
_cell.angle_gamma   90.00
#
_symmetry.space_group_name_H-M   'P 1'
#
loop_
_entity.id
_entity.type
_entity.pdbx_description
1 polymer ?
#
loop_
_entity_poly.entity_id
_entity_poly.type
_entity_poly.pdbx_seq_one_letter_code
_entity_poly.pdbx_strand_id
1 'polypeptide(L)'
;MSAPRQDTASQDSIQRIDFTSFNRPGRYYLKIGEIQSYPFEIGQAIYQDAFNKMLRSYYLQRCGVAIRDSINGIGHSPCHLNDGTFAHTDDMHRAGEMKRAQGGWHDAGDFGKYVGPIAVTVGRLLSLYEQYPSLFSDRQLMIPESGNGRPDLLDEMKVGLDWMLTMQRRDGAVYRKLSGKEWPPMILPNEDIQPRYIYGISTPETAKFAAALAMAARVYSDYDVLLAKNYLKAAQKAWEFLQNEPSMRVDWVEGDDSGSGKYLAGEWDTEASLTTDKDDRFWAAAELLITTGEAIFSEYLEQELPRLSYTLFEWKDPSALGMADYLWQPRQQGSENLKVQMKQKLLERADRLLDTVNRSGYRLALDKFIWASNKMVAEEGITLFYAYKLTGNQAYYQAAVDQLDYLLGRNHFNLSFVTAVGSNSVRNVHHRVAVAKKTVIPGLMVGGANTEAQDGIAPKGLGPLSYVDDQRSYATNEYAIDYNAPAIALIGMVMAEGS
;
A
#
# COMPACT_ATOMS: atom_id res chain seq x y z
N MET A 1 33.60 -14.35 4.84
CA MET A 1 33.20 -13.06 4.22
C MET A 1 33.50 -13.14 2.73
N SER A 2 32.68 -12.52 1.89
CA SER A 2 32.99 -12.39 0.46
C SER A 2 34.16 -11.45 0.22
N ALA A 3 34.72 -11.48 -1.00
CA ALA A 3 35.59 -10.40 -1.46
C ALA A 3 34.82 -9.05 -1.48
N PRO A 4 35.49 -7.90 -1.25
CA PRO A 4 34.88 -6.60 -1.42
C PRO A 4 34.37 -6.40 -2.84
N ARG A 5 33.16 -5.86 -2.96
CA ARG A 5 32.54 -5.48 -4.24
C ARG A 5 32.06 -4.04 -4.15
N GLN A 6 32.38 -3.25 -5.15
CA GLN A 6 31.84 -1.90 -5.28
C GLN A 6 30.35 -1.97 -5.66
N ASP A 7 29.49 -1.32 -4.89
CA ASP A 7 28.10 -1.08 -5.25
C ASP A 7 27.97 0.24 -5.99
N THR A 8 27.49 0.21 -7.23
CA THR A 8 27.45 1.41 -8.08
C THR A 8 26.38 2.40 -7.66
N ALA A 9 25.31 1.95 -7.00
CA ALA A 9 24.20 2.81 -6.62
C ALA A 9 24.54 3.64 -5.36
N SER A 10 25.12 3.00 -4.34
CA SER A 10 25.54 3.65 -3.08
C SER A 10 26.97 4.17 -3.08
N GLN A 11 27.82 3.71 -4.00
CA GLN A 11 29.27 3.92 -3.99
C GLN A 11 30.00 3.25 -2.79
N ASP A 12 29.34 2.32 -2.10
CA ASP A 12 29.96 1.58 -1.01
C ASP A 12 30.84 0.43 -1.50
N SER A 13 31.86 0.09 -0.70
CA SER A 13 32.59 -1.18 -0.83
C SER A 13 31.99 -2.20 0.14
N ILE A 14 31.30 -3.21 -0.41
CA ILE A 14 30.48 -4.13 0.37
C ILE A 14 31.14 -5.51 0.46
N GLN A 15 31.12 -6.09 1.66
CA GLN A 15 31.46 -7.49 1.91
C GLN A 15 30.29 -8.19 2.60
N ARG A 16 29.87 -9.35 2.08
CA ARG A 16 28.81 -10.16 2.68
C ARG A 16 29.39 -11.11 3.72
N ILE A 17 28.71 -11.18 4.86
CA ILE A 17 28.88 -12.23 5.86
C ILE A 17 27.66 -13.14 5.75
N ASP A 18 27.87 -14.38 5.34
CA ASP A 18 26.82 -15.38 5.35
C ASP A 18 27.02 -16.28 6.58
N PHE A 19 26.06 -16.25 7.50
CA PHE A 19 26.02 -17.07 8.70
C PHE A 19 24.77 -17.95 8.74
N THR A 20 24.18 -18.27 7.58
CA THR A 20 22.95 -19.06 7.46
C THR A 20 23.05 -20.43 8.15
N SER A 21 24.24 -21.02 8.20
CA SER A 21 24.48 -22.29 8.92
C SER A 21 24.35 -22.17 10.45
N PHE A 22 24.38 -20.95 10.99
CA PHE A 22 24.14 -20.67 12.40
C PHE A 22 22.66 -20.31 12.63
N ASN A 23 21.89 -21.29 13.07
CA ASN A 23 20.42 -21.19 13.19
C ASN A 23 19.90 -21.36 14.63
N ARG A 24 20.78 -21.27 15.64
CA ARG A 24 20.40 -21.42 17.04
C ARG A 24 19.59 -20.19 17.50
N PRO A 25 18.35 -20.36 17.99
CA PRO A 25 17.56 -19.22 18.45
C PRO A 25 18.24 -18.44 19.58
N GLY A 26 18.12 -17.12 19.55
CA GLY A 26 18.71 -16.21 20.53
C GLY A 26 18.92 -14.80 20.01
N ARG A 27 19.47 -13.94 20.87
CA ARG A 27 19.82 -12.56 20.54
C ARG A 27 21.33 -12.44 20.37
N TYR A 28 21.75 -11.90 19.23
CA TYR A 28 23.14 -11.87 18.79
C TYR A 28 23.51 -10.49 18.25
N TYR A 29 24.80 -10.30 18.01
CA TYR A 29 25.35 -9.21 17.20
C TYR A 29 26.54 -9.76 16.41
N LEU A 30 26.88 -9.13 15.30
CA LEU A 30 28.09 -9.42 14.53
C LEU A 30 29.21 -8.48 14.99
N LYS A 31 30.44 -8.99 15.09
CA LYS A 31 31.63 -8.20 15.41
C LYS A 31 32.78 -8.55 14.50
N ILE A 32 33.41 -7.54 13.90
CA ILE A 32 34.65 -7.67 13.11
C ILE A 32 35.62 -6.59 13.60
N GLY A 33 36.70 -7.02 14.26
CA GLY A 33 37.62 -6.07 14.92
C GLY A 33 36.86 -5.20 15.92
N GLU A 34 36.93 -3.88 15.73
CA GLU A 34 36.22 -2.88 16.55
C GLU A 34 34.80 -2.55 16.04
N ILE A 35 34.41 -3.05 14.86
CA ILE A 35 33.09 -2.79 14.27
C ILE A 35 32.07 -3.79 14.84
N GLN A 36 30.93 -3.28 15.32
CA GLN A 36 29.85 -4.08 15.90
C GLN A 36 28.51 -3.72 15.27
N SER A 37 27.69 -4.72 14.94
CA SER A 37 26.30 -4.49 14.50
C SER A 37 25.40 -4.09 15.67
N TYR A 38 24.21 -3.59 15.35
CA TYR A 38 23.10 -3.61 16.30
C TYR A 38 22.74 -5.05 16.69
N PRO A 39 22.16 -5.27 17.88
CA PRO A 39 21.67 -6.58 18.25
C PRO A 39 20.48 -6.98 17.37
N PHE A 40 20.40 -8.25 17.01
CA PHE A 40 19.31 -8.88 16.24
C PHE A 40 18.94 -10.23 16.83
N GLU A 41 17.81 -10.78 16.40
CA GLU A 41 17.31 -12.07 16.86
C GLU A 41 17.36 -13.11 15.75
N ILE A 42 17.66 -14.35 16.13
CA ILE A 42 17.46 -15.53 15.30
C ILE A 42 16.37 -16.34 16.02
N GLY A 43 15.34 -16.76 15.31
CA GLY A 43 14.24 -17.52 15.91
C GLY A 43 13.01 -17.57 15.01
N GLN A 44 11.94 -18.13 15.57
CA GLN A 44 10.62 -18.11 14.97
C GLN A 44 9.89 -16.81 15.34
N ALA A 45 8.94 -16.38 14.52
CA ALA A 45 8.07 -15.22 14.76
C ALA A 45 8.78 -13.87 14.97
N ILE A 46 10.04 -13.72 14.51
CA ILE A 46 10.83 -12.48 14.64
C ILE A 46 10.18 -11.25 13.98
N TYR A 47 9.29 -11.46 13.01
CA TYR A 47 8.57 -10.40 12.31
C TYR A 47 7.20 -10.06 12.92
N GLN A 48 6.70 -10.85 13.88
CA GLN A 48 5.33 -10.70 14.39
C GLN A 48 5.05 -9.32 15.01
N ASP A 49 6.03 -8.78 15.75
CA ASP A 49 5.92 -7.46 16.36
C ASP A 49 5.87 -6.35 15.30
N ALA A 50 6.74 -6.41 14.28
CA ALA A 50 6.72 -5.47 13.17
C ALA A 50 5.39 -5.55 12.39
N PHE A 51 4.95 -6.76 12.07
CA PHE A 51 3.69 -7.03 11.38
C PHE A 51 2.49 -6.43 12.12
N ASN A 52 2.37 -6.68 13.44
CA ASN A 52 1.28 -6.16 14.25
C ASN A 52 1.33 -4.63 14.41
N LYS A 53 2.53 -4.03 14.58
CA LYS A 53 2.69 -2.57 14.62
C LYS A 53 2.24 -1.91 13.32
N MET A 54 2.66 -2.45 12.18
CA MET A 54 2.31 -1.92 10.87
C MET A 54 0.82 -2.06 10.57
N LEU A 55 0.20 -3.20 10.90
CA LEU A 55 -1.25 -3.37 10.79
C LEU A 55 -2.01 -2.41 11.71
N ARG A 56 -1.58 -2.26 12.96
CA ARG A 56 -2.22 -1.35 13.91
C ARG A 56 -2.09 0.11 13.52
N SER A 57 -1.10 0.49 12.71
CA SER A 57 -0.94 1.88 12.27
C SER A 57 -2.18 2.44 11.58
N TYR A 58 -2.95 1.63 10.83
CA TYR A 58 -4.19 2.07 10.20
C TYR A 58 -5.24 2.55 11.21
N TYR A 59 -5.34 1.90 12.39
CA TYR A 59 -6.20 2.38 13.48
C TYR A 59 -5.80 3.80 13.92
N LEU A 60 -4.50 4.09 13.96
CA LEU A 60 -3.97 5.39 14.36
C LEU A 60 -4.18 6.46 13.27
N GLN A 61 -4.48 6.06 12.04
CA GLN A 61 -4.83 6.93 10.93
C GLN A 61 -6.33 7.19 10.78
N ARG A 62 -7.21 6.59 11.61
CA ARG A 62 -8.66 6.76 11.41
C ARG A 62 -9.11 8.22 11.54
N CYS A 63 -9.88 8.67 10.56
CA CYS A 63 -10.51 9.99 10.52
C CYS A 63 -11.95 9.93 11.06
N GLY A 64 -12.49 11.03 11.59
CA GLY A 64 -13.89 11.10 12.03
C GLY A 64 -14.18 10.52 13.43
N VAL A 65 -13.16 9.96 14.10
CA VAL A 65 -13.29 9.31 15.40
C VAL A 65 -12.25 9.81 16.38
N ALA A 66 -12.48 9.59 17.68
CA ALA A 66 -11.43 9.79 18.68
C ALA A 66 -10.45 8.62 18.63
N ILE A 67 -9.15 8.92 18.61
CA ILE A 67 -8.10 7.92 18.81
C ILE A 67 -7.73 7.88 20.30
N ARG A 68 -7.76 6.68 20.87
CA ARG A 68 -7.47 6.41 22.28
C ARG A 68 -6.54 5.22 22.38
N ASP A 69 -5.30 5.41 21.94
CA ASP A 69 -4.31 4.34 21.99
C ASP A 69 -3.71 4.22 23.39
N SER A 70 -4.20 3.24 24.16
CA SER A 70 -3.64 2.92 25.47
C SER A 70 -2.26 2.27 25.42
N ILE A 71 -1.82 1.80 24.24
CA ILE A 71 -0.54 1.10 24.08
C ILE A 71 0.60 2.11 23.99
N ASN A 72 0.50 3.11 23.12
CA ASN A 72 1.56 4.10 22.91
C ASN A 72 1.20 5.50 23.43
N GLY A 73 0.01 5.69 23.99
CA GLY A 73 -0.46 6.99 24.50
C GLY A 73 -0.78 8.00 23.39
N ILE A 74 -0.94 7.55 22.15
CA ILE A 74 -1.25 8.39 21.00
C ILE A 74 -2.76 8.63 20.95
N GLY A 75 -3.17 9.88 20.71
CA GLY A 75 -4.59 10.16 20.62
C GLY A 75 -4.94 11.61 20.30
N HIS A 76 -6.16 11.77 19.80
CA HIS A 76 -6.79 13.05 19.52
C HIS A 76 -8.30 12.92 19.70
N SER A 77 -8.97 14.06 19.93
CA SER A 77 -10.43 14.15 19.92
C SER A 77 -10.98 13.84 18.51
N PRO A 78 -12.28 13.56 18.34
CA PRO A 78 -12.85 13.36 17.00
C PRO A 78 -12.52 14.54 16.07
N CYS A 79 -12.08 14.22 14.86
CA CYS A 79 -11.63 15.16 13.85
C CYS A 79 -12.57 15.17 12.64
N HIS A 80 -12.52 16.25 11.84
CA HIS A 80 -13.18 16.32 10.52
C HIS A 80 -14.65 15.89 10.49
N LEU A 81 -15.41 16.22 11.55
CA LEU A 81 -16.81 15.80 11.72
C LEU A 81 -17.77 16.41 10.68
N ASN A 82 -17.32 17.46 9.98
CA ASN A 82 -18.08 18.15 8.94
C ASN A 82 -17.76 17.64 7.52
N ASP A 83 -17.00 16.54 7.38
CA ASP A 83 -16.80 15.90 6.09
C ASP A 83 -18.16 15.45 5.49
N GLY A 84 -18.56 15.90 4.30
CA GLY A 84 -17.87 16.77 3.35
C GLY A 84 -18.83 17.60 2.49
N THR A 85 -18.22 18.50 1.72
CA THR A 85 -18.88 19.50 0.86
C THR A 85 -18.49 19.25 -0.59
N PHE A 86 -19.38 19.29 -1.58
CA PHE A 86 -18.94 19.16 -2.97
C PHE A 86 -18.12 20.38 -3.41
N ALA A 87 -16.92 20.15 -3.95
CA ALA A 87 -16.04 21.21 -4.45
C ALA A 87 -16.65 21.94 -5.65
N HIS A 88 -17.24 21.16 -6.56
CA HIS A 88 -17.74 21.61 -7.86
C HIS A 88 -19.14 21.06 -8.11
N THR A 89 -19.85 21.68 -9.05
CA THR A 89 -21.13 21.17 -9.55
C THR A 89 -20.87 20.05 -10.57
N ASP A 90 -21.58 18.95 -10.44
CA ASP A 90 -21.62 17.85 -11.42
C ASP A 90 -23.08 17.52 -11.82
N ASP A 91 -23.29 16.44 -12.57
CA ASP A 91 -24.62 16.03 -13.04
C ASP A 91 -25.62 15.67 -11.92
N MET A 92 -25.16 15.52 -10.68
CA MET A 92 -25.93 15.02 -9.55
C MET A 92 -25.99 15.96 -8.36
N HIS A 93 -24.95 16.75 -8.14
CA HIS A 93 -24.79 17.59 -6.96
C HIS A 93 -24.27 18.98 -7.33
N ARG A 94 -24.63 19.97 -6.51
CA ARG A 94 -24.17 21.35 -6.70
C ARG A 94 -22.92 21.64 -5.87
N ALA A 95 -22.04 22.51 -6.36
CA ALA A 95 -20.95 23.03 -5.54
C ALA A 95 -21.49 23.62 -4.21
N GLY A 96 -20.85 23.28 -3.09
CA GLY A 96 -21.29 23.70 -1.76
C GLY A 96 -22.39 22.84 -1.13
N GLU A 97 -22.99 21.90 -1.86
CA GLU A 97 -23.91 20.92 -1.28
C GLU A 97 -23.15 19.97 -0.33
N MET A 98 -23.80 19.61 0.78
CA MET A 98 -23.20 18.76 1.81
C MET A 98 -23.56 17.29 1.59
N LYS A 99 -22.58 16.41 1.69
CA LYS A 99 -22.77 14.95 1.77
C LYS A 99 -22.00 14.41 2.97
N ARG A 100 -22.64 13.58 3.79
CA ARG A 100 -21.98 12.92 4.91
C ARG A 100 -20.91 11.95 4.39
N ALA A 101 -19.64 12.24 4.68
CA ALA A 101 -18.48 11.46 4.21
C ALA A 101 -17.36 11.37 5.27
N GLN A 102 -17.75 11.30 6.55
CA GLN A 102 -16.82 11.07 7.67
C GLN A 102 -16.30 9.61 7.68
N GLY A 103 -15.24 9.36 8.45
CA GLY A 103 -14.59 8.05 8.51
C GLY A 103 -13.41 7.94 7.54
N GLY A 104 -12.96 6.70 7.31
CA GLY A 104 -11.79 6.39 6.49
C GLY A 104 -10.48 6.63 7.21
N TRP A 105 -9.38 6.63 6.47
CA TRP A 105 -8.04 6.91 6.98
C TRP A 105 -7.51 8.23 6.43
N HIS A 106 -6.79 8.96 7.28
CA HIS A 106 -5.81 9.93 6.83
C HIS A 106 -4.75 9.20 6.01
N ASP A 107 -4.58 9.65 4.77
CA ASP A 107 -3.82 8.96 3.73
C ASP A 107 -2.34 8.82 4.05
N ALA A 108 -1.76 9.92 4.51
CA ALA A 108 -0.33 10.05 4.69
C ALA A 108 0.01 10.84 5.96
N GLY A 109 1.01 11.72 5.89
CA GLY A 109 1.31 12.68 6.93
C GLY A 109 0.31 13.83 6.99
N ASP A 110 -0.56 13.95 5.98
CA ASP A 110 -1.68 14.88 5.90
C ASP A 110 -3.00 14.26 6.35
N PHE A 111 -4.09 15.02 6.24
CA PHE A 111 -5.42 14.56 6.66
C PHE A 111 -6.35 14.27 5.48
N GLY A 112 -5.88 14.43 4.24
CA GLY A 112 -6.57 14.03 3.02
C GLY A 112 -7.00 12.56 3.04
N LYS A 113 -8.03 12.24 2.28
CA LYS A 113 -8.55 10.88 2.10
C LYS A 113 -8.79 10.65 0.63
N TYR A 114 -8.29 9.56 0.08
CA TYR A 114 -8.24 9.35 -1.37
C TYR A 114 -8.71 7.93 -1.70
N VAL A 115 -9.61 7.82 -2.68
CA VAL A 115 -10.19 6.52 -3.05
C VAL A 115 -9.14 5.60 -3.65
N GLY A 116 -8.27 6.10 -4.53
CA GLY A 116 -7.21 5.30 -5.15
C GLY A 116 -6.30 4.60 -4.13
N PRO A 117 -5.57 5.35 -3.28
CA PRO A 117 -4.75 4.82 -2.20
C PRO A 117 -5.49 3.87 -1.23
N ILE A 118 -6.70 4.23 -0.80
CA ILE A 118 -7.49 3.36 0.09
C ILE A 118 -7.87 2.05 -0.61
N ALA A 119 -8.30 2.11 -1.87
CA ALA A 119 -8.68 0.92 -2.62
C ALA A 119 -7.50 -0.04 -2.79
N VAL A 120 -6.32 0.46 -3.18
CA VAL A 120 -5.14 -0.42 -3.35
C VAL A 120 -4.58 -0.95 -2.04
N THR A 121 -4.65 -0.15 -0.95
CA THR A 121 -4.32 -0.59 0.41
C THR A 121 -5.20 -1.76 0.84
N VAL A 122 -6.52 -1.60 0.70
CA VAL A 122 -7.49 -2.65 1.01
C VAL A 122 -7.28 -3.87 0.11
N GLY A 123 -7.09 -3.67 -1.19
CA GLY A 123 -6.87 -4.75 -2.14
C GLY A 123 -5.68 -5.63 -1.75
N ARG A 124 -4.52 -5.02 -1.50
CA ARG A 124 -3.31 -5.75 -1.09
C ARG A 124 -3.50 -6.54 0.20
N LEU A 125 -4.14 -5.94 1.21
CA LEU A 125 -4.33 -6.59 2.52
C LEU A 125 -5.42 -7.67 2.51
N LEU A 126 -6.47 -7.50 1.70
CA LEU A 126 -7.47 -8.54 1.49
C LEU A 126 -6.90 -9.72 0.68
N SER A 127 -6.08 -9.46 -0.35
CA SER A 127 -5.39 -10.53 -1.09
C SER A 127 -4.47 -11.34 -0.16
N LEU A 128 -3.73 -10.67 0.73
CA LEU A 128 -2.93 -11.32 1.76
C LEU A 128 -3.79 -12.16 2.73
N TYR A 129 -4.92 -11.63 3.18
CA TYR A 129 -5.87 -12.34 4.03
C TYR A 129 -6.42 -13.60 3.37
N GLU A 130 -6.80 -13.53 2.10
CA GLU A 130 -7.35 -14.68 1.37
C GLU A 130 -6.31 -15.79 1.18
N GLN A 131 -5.05 -15.41 0.94
CA GLN A 131 -3.95 -16.38 0.79
C GLN A 131 -3.48 -16.96 2.14
N TYR A 132 -3.51 -16.16 3.21
CA TYR A 132 -2.93 -16.53 4.51
C TYR A 132 -3.84 -16.10 5.68
N PRO A 133 -5.08 -16.62 5.78
CA PRO A 133 -6.04 -16.18 6.78
C PRO A 133 -5.60 -16.47 8.22
N SER A 134 -4.74 -17.47 8.43
CA SER A 134 -4.21 -17.84 9.75
C SER A 134 -3.28 -16.80 10.38
N LEU A 135 -2.77 -15.83 9.60
CA LEU A 135 -1.98 -14.71 10.12
C LEU A 135 -2.85 -13.68 10.87
N PHE A 136 -4.17 -13.78 10.73
CA PHE A 136 -5.11 -12.79 11.22
C PHE A 136 -6.07 -13.41 12.22
N SER A 137 -6.24 -12.75 13.35
CA SER A 137 -7.13 -13.21 14.42
C SER A 137 -7.86 -12.04 15.07
N ASP A 138 -8.99 -12.37 15.71
CA ASP A 138 -9.68 -11.43 16.59
C ASP A 138 -8.76 -11.04 17.75
N ARG A 139 -8.80 -9.79 18.19
CA ARG A 139 -7.98 -9.19 19.26
C ARG A 139 -6.48 -9.06 18.95
N GLN A 140 -6.05 -9.35 17.73
CA GLN A 140 -4.65 -9.22 17.31
C GLN A 140 -4.12 -7.79 17.44
N LEU A 141 -4.94 -6.79 17.11
CA LEU A 141 -4.55 -5.40 16.98
C LEU A 141 -4.97 -4.55 18.17
N MET A 142 -5.86 -5.03 19.05
CA MET A 142 -6.39 -4.27 20.21
C MET A 142 -7.05 -2.95 19.78
N ILE A 143 -7.89 -3.02 18.76
CA ILE A 143 -8.68 -1.91 18.22
C ILE A 143 -10.08 -1.90 18.86
N PRO A 144 -10.90 -0.84 18.69
CA PRO A 144 -12.21 -0.77 19.33
C PRO A 144 -13.14 -1.95 19.00
N GLU A 145 -13.01 -2.55 17.82
CA GLU A 145 -13.78 -3.69 17.36
C GLU A 145 -13.30 -5.04 17.90
N SER A 146 -12.10 -5.11 18.49
CA SER A 146 -11.51 -6.34 19.02
C SER A 146 -12.42 -7.03 20.03
N GLY A 147 -12.65 -8.32 19.82
CA GLY A 147 -13.51 -9.19 20.61
C GLY A 147 -14.89 -9.44 20.00
N ASN A 148 -15.11 -9.02 18.75
CA ASN A 148 -16.37 -9.19 18.02
C ASN A 148 -16.47 -10.53 17.25
N GLY A 149 -15.42 -11.37 17.27
CA GLY A 149 -15.36 -12.65 16.57
C GLY A 149 -14.91 -12.57 15.10
N ARG A 150 -14.52 -11.39 14.59
CA ARG A 150 -13.91 -11.19 13.28
C ARG A 150 -12.40 -10.91 13.44
N PRO A 151 -11.54 -11.32 12.49
CA PRO A 151 -10.15 -10.88 12.49
C PRO A 151 -10.04 -9.36 12.49
N ASP A 152 -9.24 -8.80 13.39
CA ASP A 152 -9.10 -7.35 13.56
C ASP A 152 -8.66 -6.65 12.26
N LEU A 153 -7.89 -7.33 11.40
CA LEU A 153 -7.57 -6.83 10.05
C LEU A 153 -8.84 -6.45 9.28
N LEU A 154 -9.84 -7.33 9.27
CA LEU A 154 -11.06 -7.08 8.51
C LEU A 154 -11.85 -5.93 9.12
N ASP A 155 -11.90 -5.80 10.45
CA ASP A 155 -12.54 -4.62 11.05
C ASP A 155 -11.83 -3.32 10.67
N GLU A 156 -10.50 -3.33 10.58
CA GLU A 156 -9.77 -2.18 10.09
C GLU A 156 -10.07 -1.92 8.60
N MET A 157 -10.00 -2.93 7.72
CA MET A 157 -10.31 -2.76 6.29
C MET A 157 -11.72 -2.23 6.06
N LYS A 158 -12.68 -2.61 6.92
CA LYS A 158 -14.05 -2.10 6.90
C LYS A 158 -14.11 -0.57 7.04
N VAL A 159 -13.20 0.05 7.78
CA VAL A 159 -13.15 1.52 7.94
C VAL A 159 -12.89 2.21 6.61
N GLY A 160 -11.93 1.72 5.81
CA GLY A 160 -11.65 2.23 4.48
C GLY A 160 -12.79 1.94 3.49
N LEU A 161 -13.31 0.71 3.50
CA LEU A 161 -14.42 0.27 2.65
C LEU A 161 -15.71 1.08 2.88
N ASP A 162 -16.09 1.27 4.15
CA ASP A 162 -17.27 2.04 4.53
C ASP A 162 -17.15 3.51 4.08
N TRP A 163 -15.96 4.10 4.22
CA TRP A 163 -15.72 5.46 3.74
C TRP A 163 -15.82 5.54 2.20
N MET A 164 -15.22 4.59 1.47
CA MET A 164 -15.33 4.53 0.02
C MET A 164 -16.79 4.43 -0.45
N LEU A 165 -17.67 3.69 0.25
CA LEU A 165 -19.10 3.65 -0.06
C LEU A 165 -19.75 5.05 -0.01
N THR A 166 -19.29 5.92 0.89
CA THR A 166 -19.75 7.32 0.94
C THR A 166 -19.27 8.16 -0.25
N MET A 167 -18.28 7.69 -1.00
CA MET A 167 -17.71 8.38 -2.17
C MET A 167 -18.37 7.95 -3.49
N GLN A 168 -19.24 6.92 -3.48
CA GLN A 168 -19.99 6.52 -4.67
C GLN A 168 -21.20 7.45 -4.93
N ARG A 169 -21.41 7.82 -6.19
CA ARG A 169 -22.60 8.50 -6.70
C ARG A 169 -23.72 7.51 -7.01
N ARG A 170 -24.93 8.04 -7.21
CA ARG A 170 -26.11 7.21 -7.52
C ARG A 170 -26.08 6.58 -8.92
N ASP A 171 -25.20 6.97 -9.84
CA ASP A 171 -24.96 6.31 -11.13
C ASP A 171 -23.87 5.24 -11.06
N GLY A 172 -23.10 5.16 -9.97
CA GLY A 172 -22.00 4.21 -9.81
C GLY A 172 -20.62 4.82 -9.89
N ALA A 173 -20.47 6.04 -10.44
CA ALA A 173 -19.22 6.78 -10.46
C ALA A 173 -18.71 7.06 -9.04
N VAL A 174 -17.40 7.20 -8.88
CA VAL A 174 -16.77 7.42 -7.57
C VAL A 174 -15.95 8.70 -7.58
N TYR A 175 -16.14 9.52 -6.55
CA TYR A 175 -15.36 10.73 -6.31
C TYR A 175 -13.91 10.39 -5.94
N ARG A 176 -12.95 11.20 -6.40
CA ARG A 176 -11.51 10.90 -6.23
C ARG A 176 -11.03 10.99 -4.79
N LYS A 177 -11.36 12.08 -4.11
CA LYS A 177 -10.76 12.44 -2.83
C LYS A 177 -11.62 13.38 -2.00
N LEU A 178 -11.29 13.48 -0.72
CA LEU A 178 -11.84 14.42 0.24
C LEU A 178 -10.70 15.11 0.99
N SER A 179 -10.58 16.43 0.87
CA SER A 179 -9.49 17.22 1.50
C SER A 179 -9.88 18.69 1.74
N GLY A 180 -9.04 19.42 2.46
CA GLY A 180 -9.14 20.88 2.54
C GLY A 180 -8.60 21.57 1.29
N LYS A 181 -8.84 22.87 1.16
CA LYS A 181 -8.21 23.71 0.11
C LYS A 181 -6.77 24.09 0.44
N GLU A 182 -6.39 24.00 1.71
CA GLU A 182 -5.05 24.34 2.17
C GLU A 182 -4.45 23.14 2.91
N TRP A 183 -3.16 22.93 2.73
CA TRP A 183 -2.42 21.95 3.52
C TRP A 183 -2.46 22.38 4.99
N PRO A 184 -2.97 21.53 5.92
CA PRO A 184 -2.97 21.89 7.33
C PRO A 184 -1.53 22.09 7.82
N PRO A 185 -1.28 22.99 8.78
CA PRO A 185 0.00 23.07 9.46
C PRO A 185 0.28 21.78 10.27
N MET A 186 1.42 21.73 10.97
CA MET A 186 1.78 20.62 11.86
C MET A 186 0.97 20.66 13.17
N ILE A 187 -0.34 20.42 13.06
CA ILE A 187 -1.35 20.45 14.13
C ILE A 187 -2.04 19.09 14.26
N LEU A 188 -2.87 18.91 15.29
CA LEU A 188 -3.70 17.72 15.42
C LEU A 188 -4.90 17.78 14.46
N PRO A 189 -5.44 16.62 14.03
CA PRO A 189 -6.55 16.60 13.07
C PRO A 189 -7.85 17.20 13.63
N ASN A 190 -8.03 17.22 14.95
CA ASN A 190 -9.16 17.89 15.58
C ASN A 190 -9.02 19.42 15.64
N GLU A 191 -7.86 19.97 15.29
CA GLU A 191 -7.57 21.40 15.20
C GLU A 191 -7.67 21.91 13.75
N ASP A 192 -7.62 20.99 12.77
CA ASP A 192 -7.90 21.28 11.37
C ASP A 192 -9.41 21.47 11.15
N ILE A 193 -9.86 22.70 11.39
CA ILE A 193 -11.27 23.09 11.33
C ILE A 193 -11.67 23.70 9.97
N GLN A 194 -10.79 23.66 8.97
CA GLN A 194 -11.10 24.21 7.65
C GLN A 194 -12.25 23.43 6.99
N PRO A 195 -13.05 24.06 6.10
CA PRO A 195 -13.99 23.34 5.27
C PRO A 195 -13.26 22.31 4.40
N ARG A 196 -13.83 21.11 4.30
CA ARG A 196 -13.30 20.02 3.48
C ARG A 196 -14.26 19.62 2.38
N TYR A 197 -13.68 19.30 1.23
CA TYR A 197 -14.38 19.16 -0.02
C TYR A 197 -14.20 17.78 -0.63
N ILE A 198 -15.27 17.26 -1.22
CA ILE A 198 -15.30 16.10 -2.10
C ILE A 198 -14.98 16.59 -3.52
N TYR A 199 -13.93 16.04 -4.10
CA TYR A 199 -13.44 16.41 -5.43
C TYR A 199 -13.88 15.40 -6.48
N GLY A 200 -13.97 15.87 -7.73
CA GLY A 200 -14.69 15.24 -8.84
C GLY A 200 -14.42 13.75 -9.08
N ILE A 201 -15.29 13.13 -9.88
CA ILE A 201 -15.20 11.70 -10.17
C ILE A 201 -14.06 11.36 -11.11
N SER A 202 -13.77 10.07 -11.21
CA SER A 202 -12.89 9.53 -12.24
C SER A 202 -13.17 8.04 -12.47
N THR A 203 -12.91 7.58 -13.69
CA THR A 203 -13.05 6.16 -14.03
C THR A 203 -11.96 5.28 -13.40
N PRO A 204 -10.67 5.69 -13.27
CA PRO A 204 -9.69 4.97 -12.46
C PRO A 204 -10.17 4.64 -11.04
N GLU A 205 -10.55 5.64 -10.24
CA GLU A 205 -11.03 5.44 -8.87
C GLU A 205 -12.34 4.63 -8.83
N THR A 206 -13.20 4.78 -9.83
CA THR A 206 -14.42 3.96 -9.94
C THR A 206 -14.08 2.48 -10.16
N ALA A 207 -13.08 2.16 -10.97
CA ALA A 207 -12.63 0.80 -11.21
C ALA A 207 -11.87 0.21 -10.01
N LYS A 208 -10.95 0.97 -9.40
CA LYS A 208 -10.28 0.56 -8.15
C LYS A 208 -11.29 0.29 -7.02
N PHE A 209 -12.31 1.13 -6.89
CA PHE A 209 -13.44 0.92 -5.99
C PHE A 209 -14.15 -0.39 -6.31
N ALA A 210 -14.53 -0.63 -7.57
CA ALA A 210 -15.21 -1.86 -7.97
C ALA A 210 -14.40 -3.11 -7.60
N ALA A 211 -13.09 -3.08 -7.84
CA ALA A 211 -12.19 -4.17 -7.48
C ALA A 211 -12.18 -4.42 -5.96
N ALA A 212 -11.84 -3.41 -5.16
CA ALA A 212 -11.75 -3.54 -3.70
C ALA A 212 -13.07 -3.98 -3.06
N LEU A 213 -14.22 -3.48 -3.54
CA LEU A 213 -15.53 -3.88 -3.04
C LEU A 213 -15.93 -5.29 -3.49
N ALA A 214 -15.51 -5.76 -4.67
CA ALA A 214 -15.70 -7.15 -5.08
C ALA A 214 -14.89 -8.10 -4.17
N MET A 215 -13.64 -7.75 -3.87
CA MET A 215 -12.82 -8.48 -2.89
C MET A 215 -13.47 -8.53 -1.51
N ALA A 216 -13.94 -7.38 -1.01
CA ALA A 216 -14.64 -7.32 0.26
C ALA A 216 -15.93 -8.14 0.26
N ALA A 217 -16.70 -8.16 -0.83
CA ALA A 217 -17.93 -8.95 -0.90
C ALA A 217 -17.68 -10.44 -0.65
N ARG A 218 -16.64 -11.01 -1.26
CA ARG A 218 -16.31 -12.44 -1.08
C ARG A 218 -15.62 -12.76 0.25
N VAL A 219 -14.87 -11.82 0.83
CA VAL A 219 -14.20 -12.00 2.13
C VAL A 219 -15.20 -11.90 3.28
N TYR A 220 -16.14 -10.94 3.21
CA TYR A 220 -17.06 -10.68 4.31
C TYR A 220 -18.28 -11.60 4.31
N SER A 221 -18.50 -12.42 3.27
CA SER A 221 -19.65 -13.34 3.21
C SER A 221 -19.74 -14.27 4.43
N ASP A 222 -18.59 -14.62 4.99
CA ASP A 222 -18.48 -15.56 6.11
C ASP A 222 -18.76 -14.89 7.47
N TYR A 223 -18.79 -13.55 7.52
CA TYR A 223 -18.95 -12.76 8.74
C TYR A 223 -20.23 -11.92 8.75
N ASP A 224 -20.62 -11.35 7.60
CA ASP A 224 -21.80 -10.50 7.45
C ASP A 224 -22.31 -10.55 6.00
N VAL A 225 -23.31 -11.41 5.78
CA VAL A 225 -23.91 -11.65 4.46
C VAL A 225 -24.58 -10.39 3.90
N LEU A 226 -25.17 -9.54 4.74
CA LEU A 226 -25.85 -8.33 4.26
C LEU A 226 -24.83 -7.27 3.84
N LEU A 227 -23.77 -7.10 4.62
CA LEU A 227 -22.66 -6.23 4.28
C LEU A 227 -21.97 -6.70 2.99
N ALA A 228 -21.67 -7.99 2.87
CA ALA A 228 -21.09 -8.59 1.66
C ALA A 228 -21.93 -8.32 0.42
N LYS A 229 -23.27 -8.48 0.51
CA LYS A 229 -24.19 -8.15 -0.60
C LYS A 229 -24.18 -6.66 -0.94
N ASN A 230 -24.06 -5.78 0.06
CA ASN A 230 -23.98 -4.34 -0.17
C ASN A 230 -22.69 -3.97 -0.92
N TYR A 231 -21.55 -4.55 -0.52
CA TYR A 231 -20.28 -4.38 -1.23
C TYR A 231 -20.36 -4.86 -2.68
N LEU A 232 -20.90 -6.07 -2.91
CA LEU A 232 -21.03 -6.59 -4.28
C LEU A 232 -21.92 -5.70 -5.15
N LYS A 233 -23.06 -5.26 -4.61
CA LYS A 233 -23.97 -4.36 -5.33
C LYS A 233 -23.29 -3.04 -5.68
N ALA A 234 -22.50 -2.48 -4.77
CA ALA A 234 -21.76 -1.26 -5.03
C ALA A 234 -20.69 -1.47 -6.12
N ALA A 235 -19.97 -2.59 -6.09
CA ALA A 235 -18.96 -2.95 -7.09
C ALA A 235 -19.58 -3.14 -8.49
N GLN A 236 -20.67 -3.91 -8.59
CA GLN A 236 -21.39 -4.11 -9.85
C GLN A 236 -21.90 -2.79 -10.43
N LYS A 237 -22.44 -1.91 -9.58
CA LYS A 237 -22.90 -0.59 -10.01
C LYS A 237 -21.76 0.32 -10.52
N ALA A 238 -20.59 0.25 -9.90
CA ALA A 238 -19.40 0.95 -10.40
C ALA A 238 -18.98 0.38 -11.77
N TRP A 239 -19.07 -0.93 -11.96
CA TRP A 239 -18.84 -1.55 -13.27
C TRP A 239 -19.88 -1.12 -14.32
N GLU A 240 -21.16 -1.07 -13.97
CA GLU A 240 -22.22 -0.56 -14.85
C GLU A 240 -21.93 0.88 -15.31
N PHE A 241 -21.44 1.75 -14.43
CA PHE A 241 -20.99 3.10 -14.82
C PHE A 241 -19.83 3.02 -15.82
N LEU A 242 -18.82 2.20 -15.53
CA LEU A 242 -17.66 2.03 -16.40
C LEU A 242 -18.03 1.50 -17.79
N GLN A 243 -19.04 0.64 -17.91
CA GLN A 243 -19.53 0.17 -19.21
C GLN A 243 -20.17 1.29 -20.04
N ASN A 244 -20.78 2.27 -19.39
CA ASN A 244 -21.39 3.43 -20.04
C ASN A 244 -20.38 4.56 -20.33
N GLU A 245 -19.19 4.51 -19.73
CA GLU A 245 -18.10 5.48 -19.93
C GLU A 245 -16.87 4.74 -20.50
N PRO A 246 -16.80 4.48 -21.83
CA PRO A 246 -15.82 3.56 -22.42
C PRO A 246 -14.38 4.10 -22.47
N SER A 247 -14.22 5.41 -22.31
CA SER A 247 -12.93 6.11 -22.23
C SER A 247 -12.62 6.54 -20.81
N MET A 248 -11.33 6.73 -20.50
CA MET A 248 -10.92 7.33 -19.24
C MET A 248 -11.54 8.72 -19.08
N ARG A 249 -12.17 8.97 -17.94
CA ARG A 249 -12.72 10.26 -17.54
C ARG A 249 -12.14 10.66 -16.19
N VAL A 250 -11.74 11.91 -16.07
CA VAL A 250 -11.25 12.51 -14.83
C VAL A 250 -11.82 13.92 -14.71
N ASP A 251 -12.71 14.12 -13.74
CA ASP A 251 -13.28 15.42 -13.43
C ASP A 251 -12.32 16.13 -12.46
N TRP A 252 -11.28 16.74 -13.03
CA TRP A 252 -10.28 17.55 -12.34
C TRP A 252 -10.33 19.00 -12.80
N VAL A 253 -10.22 19.91 -11.84
CA VAL A 253 -10.16 21.35 -12.09
C VAL A 253 -8.89 21.91 -11.46
N GLU A 254 -8.29 22.90 -12.14
CA GLU A 254 -7.15 23.65 -11.61
C GLU A 254 -7.45 24.15 -10.19
N GLY A 255 -6.54 23.87 -9.24
CA GLY A 255 -6.70 24.20 -7.83
C GLY A 255 -7.26 23.07 -6.95
N ASP A 256 -7.71 21.95 -7.51
CA ASP A 256 -8.14 20.76 -6.74
C ASP A 256 -7.03 20.20 -5.83
N ASP A 257 -5.77 20.50 -6.15
CA ASP A 257 -4.58 19.96 -5.48
C ASP A 257 -3.88 20.99 -4.58
N SER A 258 -4.53 22.14 -4.33
CA SER A 258 -3.97 23.24 -3.52
C SER A 258 -3.71 22.86 -2.05
N GLY A 259 -4.49 21.93 -1.50
CA GLY A 259 -4.36 21.43 -0.13
C GLY A 259 -4.28 19.92 -0.01
N SER A 260 -3.96 19.21 -1.11
CA SER A 260 -3.93 17.75 -1.15
C SER A 260 -3.17 17.20 -2.35
N GLY A 261 -2.62 15.99 -2.20
CA GLY A 261 -2.01 15.24 -3.29
C GLY A 261 -2.93 15.06 -4.50
N LYS A 262 -2.34 15.01 -5.70
CA LYS A 262 -3.09 14.97 -6.96
C LYS A 262 -3.63 13.58 -7.28
N TYR A 263 -2.82 12.54 -7.09
CA TYR A 263 -3.10 11.14 -7.49
C TYR A 263 -3.59 11.00 -8.95
N LEU A 264 -3.01 11.80 -9.84
CA LEU A 264 -3.23 11.78 -11.29
C LEU A 264 -1.90 12.09 -11.99
N ALA A 265 -1.87 11.95 -13.32
CA ALA A 265 -0.77 12.45 -14.12
C ALA A 265 -0.45 13.92 -13.79
N GLY A 266 0.84 14.23 -13.64
CA GLY A 266 1.31 15.54 -13.22
C GLY A 266 2.77 15.78 -13.61
N GLU A 267 3.40 16.76 -12.95
CA GLU A 267 4.80 17.11 -13.18
C GLU A 267 5.75 15.94 -12.86
N TRP A 268 5.45 15.20 -11.78
CA TRP A 268 6.31 14.14 -11.25
C TRP A 268 5.78 12.73 -11.53
N ASP A 269 4.48 12.59 -11.70
CA ASP A 269 3.79 11.34 -12.01
C ASP A 269 3.47 11.31 -13.51
N THR A 270 4.38 10.72 -14.29
CA THR A 270 4.33 10.75 -15.76
C THR A 270 4.21 9.37 -16.39
N GLU A 271 3.91 8.35 -15.60
CA GLU A 271 3.77 6.97 -16.08
C GLU A 271 2.63 6.86 -17.09
N ALA A 272 2.83 6.04 -18.13
CA ALA A 272 1.85 5.88 -19.20
C ALA A 272 0.50 5.32 -18.69
N SER A 273 0.51 4.54 -17.60
CA SER A 273 -0.71 4.02 -16.97
C SER A 273 -1.64 5.14 -16.49
N LEU A 274 -1.11 6.31 -16.13
CA LEU A 274 -1.91 7.47 -15.70
C LEU A 274 -2.65 8.19 -16.84
N THR A 275 -2.43 7.78 -18.09
CA THR A 275 -3.14 8.30 -19.26
C THR A 275 -4.23 7.35 -19.77
N THR A 276 -4.47 6.27 -19.04
CA THR A 276 -5.53 5.30 -19.31
C THR A 276 -6.14 4.78 -18.00
N ASP A 277 -7.20 3.99 -18.10
CA ASP A 277 -7.84 3.30 -16.96
C ASP A 277 -8.01 1.79 -17.25
N LYS A 278 -7.27 1.27 -18.24
CA LYS A 278 -7.40 -0.13 -18.67
C LYS A 278 -6.86 -1.09 -17.63
N ASP A 279 -5.75 -0.76 -16.99
CA ASP A 279 -5.20 -1.49 -15.85
C ASP A 279 -6.16 -1.50 -14.65
N ASP A 280 -6.76 -0.36 -14.33
CA ASP A 280 -7.78 -0.26 -13.28
C ASP A 280 -9.01 -1.13 -13.57
N ARG A 281 -9.57 -1.02 -14.78
CA ARG A 281 -10.70 -1.84 -15.22
C ARG A 281 -10.34 -3.31 -15.28
N PHE A 282 -9.10 -3.64 -15.63
CA PHE A 282 -8.61 -5.02 -15.62
C PHE A 282 -8.63 -5.59 -14.21
N TRP A 283 -8.13 -4.84 -13.22
CA TRP A 283 -8.23 -5.27 -11.81
C TRP A 283 -9.69 -5.43 -11.38
N ALA A 284 -10.57 -4.47 -11.68
CA ALA A 284 -12.00 -4.57 -11.39
C ALA A 284 -12.65 -5.82 -12.01
N ALA A 285 -12.38 -6.09 -13.29
CA ALA A 285 -12.89 -7.27 -13.98
C ALA A 285 -12.35 -8.57 -13.37
N ALA A 286 -11.07 -8.62 -13.00
CA ALA A 286 -10.49 -9.79 -12.34
C ALA A 286 -11.20 -10.10 -11.03
N GLU A 287 -11.37 -9.10 -10.16
CA GLU A 287 -12.00 -9.31 -8.87
C GLU A 287 -13.50 -9.59 -8.96
N LEU A 288 -14.20 -8.96 -9.91
CA LEU A 288 -15.60 -9.26 -10.20
C LEU A 288 -15.76 -10.67 -10.77
N LEU A 289 -14.86 -11.13 -11.65
CA LEU A 289 -14.86 -12.50 -12.15
C LEU A 289 -14.68 -13.51 -11.02
N ILE A 290 -13.67 -13.32 -10.16
CA ILE A 290 -13.38 -14.20 -9.02
C ILE A 290 -14.57 -14.25 -8.06
N THR A 291 -15.28 -13.14 -7.90
CA THR A 291 -16.39 -13.01 -6.94
C THR A 291 -17.71 -13.53 -7.49
N THR A 292 -17.99 -13.33 -8.78
CA THR A 292 -19.31 -13.60 -9.39
C THR A 292 -19.34 -14.78 -10.35
N GLY A 293 -18.20 -15.10 -10.98
CA GLY A 293 -18.12 -16.08 -12.07
C GLY A 293 -18.77 -15.63 -13.39
N GLU A 294 -19.18 -14.37 -13.53
CA GLU A 294 -19.87 -13.90 -14.73
C GLU A 294 -18.95 -13.82 -15.96
N ALA A 295 -19.40 -14.37 -17.09
CA ALA A 295 -18.59 -14.55 -18.30
C ALA A 295 -18.08 -13.23 -18.91
N ILE A 296 -18.83 -12.13 -18.78
CA ILE A 296 -18.47 -10.81 -19.31
C ILE A 296 -17.09 -10.33 -18.80
N PHE A 297 -16.72 -10.73 -17.58
CA PHE A 297 -15.45 -10.34 -16.99
C PHE A 297 -14.32 -11.18 -17.55
N SER A 298 -14.52 -12.49 -17.75
CA SER A 298 -13.52 -13.35 -18.41
C SER A 298 -13.24 -12.89 -19.83
N GLU A 299 -14.28 -12.53 -20.59
CA GLU A 299 -14.15 -11.98 -21.95
C GLU A 299 -13.35 -10.68 -21.96
N TYR A 300 -13.61 -9.78 -20.99
CA TYR A 300 -12.85 -8.55 -20.83
C TYR A 300 -11.36 -8.83 -20.54
N LEU A 301 -11.06 -9.77 -19.63
CA LEU A 301 -9.67 -10.14 -19.32
C LEU A 301 -8.95 -10.73 -20.52
N GLU A 302 -9.59 -11.61 -21.30
CA GLU A 302 -9.02 -12.19 -22.53
C GLU A 302 -8.70 -11.13 -23.57
N GLN A 303 -9.55 -10.11 -23.69
CA GLN A 303 -9.34 -9.00 -24.60
C GLN A 303 -8.18 -8.11 -24.17
N GLU A 304 -8.06 -7.79 -22.87
CA GLU A 304 -7.12 -6.77 -22.39
C GLU A 304 -5.76 -7.31 -21.95
N LEU A 305 -5.67 -8.55 -21.45
CA LEU A 305 -4.41 -9.14 -20.97
C LEU A 305 -3.24 -9.06 -21.98
N PRO A 306 -3.43 -9.27 -23.29
CA PRO A 306 -2.34 -9.13 -24.26
C PRO A 306 -1.72 -7.73 -24.33
N ARG A 307 -2.49 -6.68 -23.98
CA ARG A 307 -2.04 -5.28 -24.00
C ARG A 307 -1.32 -4.85 -22.72
N LEU A 308 -1.50 -5.61 -21.64
CA LEU A 308 -0.93 -5.31 -20.33
C LEU A 308 0.38 -6.06 -20.10
N SER A 309 1.29 -5.41 -19.38
CA SER A 309 2.48 -6.06 -18.82
C SER A 309 2.23 -6.37 -17.35
N TYR A 310 2.91 -7.38 -16.80
CA TYR A 310 2.96 -7.54 -15.35
C TYR A 310 3.95 -6.50 -14.83
N THR A 311 3.45 -5.52 -14.07
CA THR A 311 4.21 -4.42 -13.44
C THR A 311 4.21 -4.61 -11.92
N LEU A 312 4.57 -3.58 -11.13
CA LEU A 312 4.34 -3.59 -9.69
C LEU A 312 2.91 -3.15 -9.40
N PHE A 313 2.28 -3.66 -8.34
CA PHE A 313 0.95 -3.21 -7.95
C PHE A 313 1.03 -1.87 -7.19
N GLU A 314 0.32 -0.86 -7.67
CA GLU A 314 0.19 0.42 -6.98
C GLU A 314 -1.06 1.20 -7.41
N TRP A 315 -1.24 2.42 -6.86
CA TRP A 315 -2.34 3.31 -7.24
C TRP A 315 -2.29 3.76 -8.71
N LYS A 316 -1.12 3.70 -9.36
CA LYS A 316 -0.94 4.07 -10.79
C LYS A 316 -1.29 2.94 -11.76
N ASP A 317 -1.12 1.69 -11.34
CA ASP A 317 -1.37 0.48 -12.12
C ASP A 317 -1.65 -0.68 -11.14
N PRO A 318 -2.93 -1.04 -10.93
CA PRO A 318 -3.29 -2.12 -10.03
C PRO A 318 -3.41 -3.48 -10.74
N SER A 319 -3.11 -3.57 -12.05
CA SER A 319 -3.38 -4.76 -12.85
C SER A 319 -2.60 -6.00 -12.36
N ALA A 320 -1.40 -5.79 -11.80
CA ALA A 320 -0.55 -6.87 -11.27
C ALA A 320 -1.24 -7.66 -10.14
N LEU A 321 -2.06 -7.00 -9.31
CA LEU A 321 -2.83 -7.70 -8.26
C LEU A 321 -3.95 -8.53 -8.88
N GLY A 322 -4.70 -7.99 -9.85
CA GLY A 322 -5.73 -8.77 -10.55
C GLY A 322 -5.16 -10.01 -11.26
N MET A 323 -3.97 -9.89 -11.86
CA MET A 323 -3.25 -11.04 -12.43
C MET A 323 -2.83 -12.04 -11.35
N ALA A 324 -2.32 -11.57 -10.21
CA ALA A 324 -1.90 -12.43 -9.10
C ALA A 324 -3.11 -13.16 -8.49
N ASP A 325 -4.15 -12.44 -8.08
CA ASP A 325 -5.33 -13.02 -7.46
C ASP A 325 -5.99 -14.04 -8.40
N TYR A 326 -6.04 -13.78 -9.71
CA TYR A 326 -6.52 -14.76 -10.69
C TYR A 326 -5.69 -16.06 -10.72
N LEU A 327 -4.39 -16.02 -10.44
CA LEU A 327 -3.53 -17.21 -10.39
C LEU A 327 -3.73 -18.05 -9.12
N TRP A 328 -4.02 -17.41 -7.98
CA TRP A 328 -4.05 -18.08 -6.67
C TRP A 328 -5.44 -18.32 -6.10
N GLN A 329 -6.48 -17.61 -6.58
CA GLN A 329 -7.80 -17.68 -5.98
C GLN A 329 -8.59 -18.91 -6.42
N PRO A 330 -8.87 -19.89 -5.54
CA PRO A 330 -9.49 -21.16 -5.93
C PRO A 330 -10.89 -20.99 -6.55
N ARG A 331 -11.55 -19.86 -6.28
CA ARG A 331 -12.87 -19.49 -6.83
C ARG A 331 -12.81 -19.06 -8.30
N GLN A 332 -11.62 -18.92 -8.90
CA GLN A 332 -11.51 -18.48 -10.29
C GLN A 332 -12.13 -19.50 -11.26
N GLN A 333 -13.07 -19.07 -12.10
CA GLN A 333 -13.73 -19.93 -13.09
C GLN A 333 -13.21 -19.72 -14.53
N GLY A 334 -12.12 -18.97 -14.68
CA GLY A 334 -11.66 -18.52 -15.99
C GLY A 334 -10.73 -19.49 -16.73
N SER A 335 -10.38 -19.07 -17.94
CA SER A 335 -9.55 -19.77 -18.92
C SER A 335 -8.16 -20.16 -18.41
N GLU A 336 -7.76 -21.43 -18.62
CA GLU A 336 -6.38 -21.90 -18.38
C GLU A 336 -5.36 -21.14 -19.26
N ASN A 337 -5.79 -20.65 -20.44
CA ASN A 337 -4.95 -19.83 -21.29
C ASN A 337 -4.60 -18.48 -20.63
N LEU A 338 -5.53 -17.86 -19.90
CA LEU A 338 -5.26 -16.66 -19.11
C LEU A 338 -4.22 -16.95 -18.02
N LYS A 339 -4.35 -18.08 -17.31
CA LYS A 339 -3.39 -18.48 -16.26
C LYS A 339 -1.98 -18.65 -16.83
N VAL A 340 -1.85 -19.32 -17.97
CA VAL A 340 -0.55 -19.50 -18.65
C VAL A 340 0.08 -18.16 -19.00
N GLN A 341 -0.69 -17.24 -19.61
CA GLN A 341 -0.20 -15.91 -19.99
C GLN A 341 0.18 -15.06 -18.78
N MET A 342 -0.65 -15.01 -17.73
CA MET A 342 -0.36 -14.26 -16.50
C MET A 342 0.87 -14.82 -15.79
N LYS A 343 0.99 -16.15 -15.68
CA LYS A 343 2.18 -16.81 -15.14
C LYS A 343 3.44 -16.42 -15.91
N GLN A 344 3.37 -16.44 -17.24
CA GLN A 344 4.51 -16.06 -18.08
C GLN A 344 4.92 -14.61 -17.83
N LYS A 345 3.98 -13.65 -17.87
CA LYS A 345 4.27 -12.23 -17.64
C LYS A 345 4.88 -11.97 -16.26
N LEU A 346 4.36 -12.65 -15.22
CA LEU A 346 4.89 -12.56 -13.86
C LEU A 346 6.33 -13.07 -13.78
N LEU A 347 6.60 -14.26 -14.34
CA LEU A 347 7.95 -14.85 -14.33
C LEU A 347 8.95 -14.00 -15.12
N GLU A 348 8.55 -13.46 -16.27
CA GLU A 348 9.38 -12.53 -17.06
C GLU A 348 9.77 -11.29 -16.25
N ARG A 349 8.86 -10.75 -15.42
CA ARG A 349 9.21 -9.65 -14.52
C ARG A 349 10.12 -10.12 -13.39
N ALA A 350 9.81 -11.23 -12.74
CA ALA A 350 10.61 -11.77 -11.65
C ALA A 350 12.06 -12.08 -12.05
N ASP A 351 12.29 -12.56 -13.28
CA ASP A 351 13.63 -12.78 -13.82
C ASP A 351 14.43 -11.48 -13.91
N ARG A 352 13.83 -10.40 -14.45
CA ARG A 352 14.46 -9.07 -14.51
C ARG A 352 14.76 -8.50 -13.12
N LEU A 353 13.87 -8.74 -12.16
CA LEU A 353 14.08 -8.34 -10.77
C LEU A 353 15.23 -9.12 -10.13
N LEU A 354 15.29 -10.43 -10.34
CA LEU A 354 16.37 -11.28 -9.82
C LEU A 354 17.73 -10.86 -10.40
N ASP A 355 17.79 -10.52 -11.69
CA ASP A 355 18.99 -9.95 -12.31
C ASP A 355 19.40 -8.61 -11.69
N THR A 356 18.44 -7.78 -11.30
CA THR A 356 18.69 -6.51 -10.61
C THR A 356 19.22 -6.75 -9.20
N VAL A 357 18.61 -7.68 -8.45
CA VAL A 357 19.06 -8.13 -7.13
C VAL A 357 20.50 -8.67 -7.16
N ASN A 358 20.88 -9.41 -8.21
CA ASN A 358 22.24 -9.95 -8.37
C ASN A 358 23.29 -8.88 -8.71
N ARG A 359 22.86 -7.76 -9.31
CA ARG A 359 23.72 -6.61 -9.63
C ARG A 359 23.86 -5.63 -8.46
N SER A 360 22.87 -5.57 -7.57
CA SER A 360 22.89 -4.71 -6.38
C SER A 360 23.76 -5.28 -5.26
N GLY A 361 24.66 -4.46 -4.69
CA GLY A 361 25.45 -4.83 -3.52
C GLY A 361 24.61 -4.97 -2.25
N TYR A 362 23.52 -4.20 -2.13
CA TYR A 362 22.51 -4.33 -1.08
C TYR A 362 21.38 -5.32 -1.41
N ARG A 363 21.47 -6.01 -2.57
CA ARG A 363 20.50 -7.01 -3.04
C ARG A 363 19.10 -6.45 -3.30
N LEU A 364 19.01 -5.19 -3.73
CA LEU A 364 17.76 -4.54 -4.08
C LEU A 364 17.22 -5.00 -5.45
N ALA A 365 15.90 -5.17 -5.53
CA ALA A 365 15.16 -5.42 -6.76
C ALA A 365 14.81 -4.13 -7.53
N LEU A 366 15.49 -3.03 -7.22
CA LEU A 366 15.19 -1.69 -7.73
C LEU A 366 16.48 -1.01 -8.21
N ASP A 367 16.41 -0.35 -9.37
CA ASP A 367 17.48 0.46 -9.95
C ASP A 367 17.10 1.94 -10.16
N LYS A 368 15.83 2.30 -9.94
CA LYS A 368 15.30 3.67 -10.01
C LYS A 368 14.70 4.09 -8.66
N PHE A 369 15.21 5.18 -8.08
CA PHE A 369 14.76 5.69 -6.79
C PHE A 369 13.90 6.95 -6.97
N ILE A 370 12.59 6.77 -6.92
CA ILE A 370 11.57 7.84 -6.99
C ILE A 370 10.78 7.90 -5.68
N TRP A 371 9.86 8.85 -5.57
CA TRP A 371 8.95 8.94 -4.43
C TRP A 371 8.29 7.58 -4.17
N ALA A 372 8.36 7.13 -2.91
CA ALA A 372 7.86 5.84 -2.46
C ALA A 372 8.68 4.63 -2.93
N SER A 373 9.99 4.79 -3.13
CA SER A 373 10.89 3.68 -3.49
C SER A 373 10.76 2.48 -2.55
N ASN A 374 10.51 2.69 -1.25
CA ASN A 374 10.35 1.60 -0.28
C ASN A 374 9.08 0.78 -0.51
N LYS A 375 7.98 1.42 -0.93
CA LYS A 375 6.78 0.72 -1.41
C LYS A 375 7.12 -0.17 -2.59
N MET A 376 7.88 0.36 -3.56
CA MET A 376 8.32 -0.41 -4.72
C MET A 376 9.18 -1.60 -4.30
N VAL A 377 10.15 -1.42 -3.40
CA VAL A 377 10.97 -2.51 -2.86
C VAL A 377 10.11 -3.65 -2.28
N ALA A 378 9.08 -3.30 -1.50
CA ALA A 378 8.16 -4.29 -0.95
C ALA A 378 7.35 -5.02 -2.05
N GLU A 379 6.80 -4.28 -3.01
CA GLU A 379 6.01 -4.82 -4.13
C GLU A 379 6.82 -5.73 -5.07
N GLU A 380 8.06 -5.37 -5.37
CA GLU A 380 8.97 -6.22 -6.16
C GLU A 380 9.36 -7.49 -5.36
N GLY A 381 9.50 -7.37 -4.04
CA GLY A 381 9.68 -8.52 -3.14
C GLY A 381 8.50 -9.49 -3.19
N ILE A 382 7.26 -8.97 -3.25
CA ILE A 382 6.05 -9.79 -3.42
C ILE A 382 6.07 -10.51 -4.78
N THR A 383 6.45 -9.82 -5.85
CA THR A 383 6.56 -10.41 -7.19
C THR A 383 7.58 -11.56 -7.22
N LEU A 384 8.74 -11.37 -6.58
CA LEU A 384 9.75 -12.41 -6.41
C LEU A 384 9.21 -13.59 -5.60
N PHE A 385 8.51 -13.33 -4.49
CA PHE A 385 7.91 -14.39 -3.69
C PHE A 385 6.87 -15.19 -4.50
N TYR A 386 6.03 -14.53 -5.28
CA TYR A 386 5.08 -15.17 -6.19
C TYR A 386 5.79 -16.06 -7.23
N ALA A 387 6.90 -15.62 -7.80
CA ALA A 387 7.72 -16.44 -8.69
C ALA A 387 8.30 -17.68 -7.98
N TYR A 388 8.71 -17.53 -6.71
CA TYR A 388 9.08 -18.67 -5.88
C TYR A 388 7.92 -19.66 -5.73
N LYS A 389 6.70 -19.21 -5.40
CA LYS A 389 5.54 -20.11 -5.28
C LYS A 389 5.20 -20.83 -6.59
N LEU A 390 5.44 -20.21 -7.74
CA LEU A 390 5.19 -20.80 -9.06
C LEU A 390 6.26 -21.80 -9.51
N THR A 391 7.48 -21.70 -9.00
CA THR A 391 8.66 -22.43 -9.54
C THR A 391 9.36 -23.32 -8.52
N GLY A 392 9.21 -23.06 -7.22
CA GLY A 392 10.02 -23.65 -6.15
C GLY A 392 11.47 -23.15 -6.13
N ASN A 393 11.85 -22.17 -6.96
CA ASN A 393 13.23 -21.69 -7.03
C ASN A 393 13.56 -20.79 -5.84
N GLN A 394 14.40 -21.29 -4.94
CA GLN A 394 14.84 -20.62 -3.71
C GLN A 394 15.58 -19.30 -3.97
N ALA A 395 16.11 -19.07 -5.17
CA ALA A 395 16.74 -17.80 -5.51
C ALA A 395 15.74 -16.64 -5.44
N TYR A 396 14.49 -16.84 -5.88
CA TYR A 396 13.46 -15.79 -5.77
C TYR A 396 13.01 -15.59 -4.33
N TYR A 397 12.88 -16.68 -3.54
CA TYR A 397 12.53 -16.57 -2.12
C TYR A 397 13.58 -15.75 -1.35
N GLN A 398 14.87 -16.08 -1.54
CA GLN A 398 15.94 -15.33 -0.91
C GLN A 398 15.98 -13.87 -1.39
N ALA A 399 15.70 -13.62 -2.66
CA ALA A 399 15.59 -12.27 -3.21
C ALA A 399 14.40 -11.49 -2.63
N ALA A 400 13.28 -12.14 -2.32
CA ALA A 400 12.15 -11.53 -1.62
C ALA A 400 12.52 -11.17 -0.18
N VAL A 401 13.16 -12.08 0.56
CA VAL A 401 13.68 -11.81 1.91
C VAL A 401 14.72 -10.68 1.89
N ASP A 402 15.56 -10.63 0.86
CA ASP A 402 16.54 -9.55 0.68
C ASP A 402 15.88 -8.15 0.62
N GLN A 403 14.63 -8.05 0.14
CA GLN A 403 13.89 -6.79 0.13
C GLN A 403 13.40 -6.41 1.54
N LEU A 404 12.95 -7.38 2.35
CA LEU A 404 12.62 -7.14 3.77
C LEU A 404 13.85 -6.73 4.57
N ASP A 405 14.97 -7.43 4.37
CA ASP A 405 16.23 -7.08 5.02
C ASP A 405 16.61 -5.63 4.73
N TYR A 406 16.48 -5.19 3.46
CA TYR A 406 16.73 -3.80 3.09
C TYR A 406 15.81 -2.82 3.84
N LEU A 407 14.50 -3.08 3.86
CA LEU A 407 13.52 -2.20 4.51
C LEU A 407 13.75 -2.08 6.02
N LEU A 408 14.27 -3.14 6.65
CA LEU A 408 14.45 -3.25 8.10
C LEU A 408 15.88 -2.97 8.59
N GLY A 409 16.80 -2.57 7.71
CA GLY A 409 18.09 -1.99 8.11
C GLY A 409 19.33 -2.44 7.32
N ARG A 410 19.22 -3.42 6.43
CA ARG A 410 20.33 -3.86 5.56
C ARG A 410 20.44 -2.95 4.33
N ASN A 411 20.68 -1.67 4.58
CA ASN A 411 20.82 -0.61 3.60
C ASN A 411 21.98 0.33 3.97
N HIS A 412 22.27 1.30 3.09
CA HIS A 412 23.36 2.27 3.26
C HIS A 412 23.31 3.00 4.62
N PHE A 413 22.13 3.32 5.11
CA PHE A 413 21.94 4.10 6.32
C PHE A 413 21.99 3.26 7.60
N ASN A 414 22.04 1.93 7.49
CA ASN A 414 21.90 1.01 8.63
C ASN A 414 20.65 1.37 9.48
N LEU A 415 19.54 1.66 8.78
CA LEU A 415 18.32 2.26 9.32
C LEU A 415 17.09 1.48 8.87
N SER A 416 16.23 1.07 9.79
CA SER A 416 14.89 0.59 9.47
C SER A 416 14.02 1.76 9.01
N PHE A 417 13.40 1.61 7.84
CA PHE A 417 12.46 2.60 7.29
C PHE A 417 11.06 2.50 7.91
N VAL A 418 10.88 1.65 8.92
CA VAL A 418 9.64 1.51 9.67
C VAL A 418 9.83 2.01 11.10
N THR A 419 9.04 2.99 11.52
CA THR A 419 9.13 3.58 12.86
C THR A 419 8.98 2.53 13.97
N ALA A 420 9.84 2.62 14.99
CA ALA A 420 9.81 1.75 16.17
C ALA A 420 9.90 0.24 15.86
N VAL A 421 10.51 -0.12 14.72
CA VAL A 421 10.85 -1.48 14.32
C VAL A 421 12.37 -1.60 14.13
N GLY A 422 12.97 -2.61 14.73
CA GLY A 422 14.43 -2.79 14.75
C GLY A 422 15.14 -1.88 15.76
N SER A 423 16.46 -2.06 15.87
CA SER A 423 17.30 -1.35 16.86
C SER A 423 17.58 0.11 16.49
N ASN A 424 17.54 0.44 15.20
CA ASN A 424 17.72 1.78 14.67
C ASN A 424 16.67 2.01 13.57
N SER A 425 15.62 2.77 13.86
CA SER A 425 14.55 3.10 12.93
C SER A 425 14.41 4.61 12.75
N VAL A 426 13.80 4.99 11.63
CA VAL A 426 13.33 6.35 11.35
C VAL A 426 12.50 6.91 12.52
N ARG A 427 12.71 8.19 12.86
CA ARG A 427 12.07 8.85 14.01
C ARG A 427 11.38 10.16 13.68
N ASN A 428 11.87 10.92 12.70
CA ASN A 428 11.39 12.26 12.37
C ASN A 428 10.50 12.20 11.12
N VAL A 429 9.47 11.36 11.14
CA VAL A 429 8.57 11.18 9.99
C VAL A 429 7.82 12.49 9.68
N HIS A 430 7.66 12.81 8.39
CA HIS A 430 6.74 13.87 7.95
C HIS A 430 5.30 13.41 8.23
N HIS A 431 4.80 13.71 9.44
CA HIS A 431 3.47 13.29 9.88
C HIS A 431 2.90 14.26 10.91
N ARG A 432 1.78 14.92 10.59
CA ARG A 432 1.23 16.01 11.42
C ARG A 432 0.99 15.64 12.88
N VAL A 433 0.38 14.48 13.14
CA VAL A 433 0.17 13.99 14.52
C VAL A 433 1.50 13.72 15.25
N ALA A 434 2.45 13.05 14.60
CA ALA A 434 3.76 12.74 15.19
C ALA A 434 4.52 14.03 15.56
N VAL A 435 4.55 15.01 14.65
CA VAL A 435 5.20 16.30 14.86
C VAL A 435 4.50 17.11 15.95
N ALA A 436 3.17 17.25 15.89
CA ALA A 436 2.39 18.02 16.85
C ALA A 436 2.49 17.45 18.27
N LYS A 437 2.50 16.12 18.41
CA LYS A 437 2.66 15.42 19.70
C LYS A 437 4.11 15.25 20.12
N LYS A 438 5.08 15.51 19.23
CA LYS A 438 6.52 15.22 19.43
C LYS A 438 6.74 13.76 19.84
N THR A 439 6.12 12.84 19.12
CA THR A 439 6.15 11.40 19.41
C THR A 439 6.44 10.58 18.16
N VAL A 440 6.91 9.34 18.35
CA VAL A 440 7.06 8.36 17.27
C VAL A 440 5.82 7.48 17.27
N ILE A 441 5.08 7.50 16.16
CA ILE A 441 3.96 6.58 15.92
C ILE A 441 4.56 5.27 15.41
N PRO A 442 4.40 4.11 16.09
CA PRO A 442 4.98 2.85 15.64
C PRO A 442 4.36 2.30 14.36
N GLY A 443 5.18 1.63 13.55
CA GLY A 443 4.70 0.87 12.39
C GLY A 443 4.44 1.70 11.12
N LEU A 444 4.93 2.92 11.03
CA LEU A 444 4.84 3.76 9.84
C LEU A 444 6.06 3.51 8.95
N MET A 445 5.85 2.95 7.75
CA MET A 445 6.90 2.87 6.73
C MET A 445 6.95 4.17 5.92
N VAL A 446 8.14 4.76 5.83
CA VAL A 446 8.35 5.98 5.04
C VAL A 446 8.62 5.69 3.56
N GLY A 447 8.37 6.67 2.70
CA GLY A 447 8.53 6.57 1.26
C GLY A 447 9.92 6.11 0.80
N GLY A 448 10.98 6.53 1.49
CA GLY A 448 12.36 6.13 1.19
C GLY A 448 13.08 7.05 0.23
N ALA A 449 14.17 6.55 -0.36
CA ALA A 449 15.05 7.37 -1.20
C ALA A 449 14.34 7.83 -2.48
N ASN A 450 14.46 9.14 -2.76
CA ASN A 450 13.84 9.77 -3.92
C ASN A 450 14.82 10.75 -4.55
N THR A 451 15.27 10.42 -5.75
CA THR A 451 16.31 11.16 -6.48
C THR A 451 15.91 12.62 -6.76
N GLU A 452 14.62 12.89 -6.89
CA GLU A 452 14.11 14.22 -7.21
C GLU A 452 14.02 15.14 -5.99
N ALA A 453 13.90 14.58 -4.78
CA ALA A 453 13.68 15.27 -3.51
C ALA A 453 12.88 16.57 -3.69
N GLN A 454 11.60 16.43 -4.05
CA GLN A 454 10.72 17.54 -4.47
C GLN A 454 10.63 18.64 -3.40
N ASP A 455 10.77 18.28 -2.13
CA ASP A 455 10.82 19.20 -0.99
C ASP A 455 12.14 19.98 -0.83
N GLY A 456 13.21 19.56 -1.53
CA GLY A 456 14.55 20.14 -1.45
C GLY A 456 15.30 19.87 -0.14
N ILE A 457 14.85 18.93 0.70
CA ILE A 457 15.43 18.64 2.01
C ILE A 457 16.47 17.51 1.93
N ALA A 458 16.18 16.45 1.18
CA ALA A 458 17.13 15.36 0.94
C ALA A 458 18.13 15.70 -0.19
N PRO A 459 19.30 15.03 -0.24
CA PRO A 459 20.23 15.16 -1.38
C PRO A 459 19.57 14.75 -2.70
N LYS A 460 19.74 15.54 -3.76
CA LYS A 460 19.22 15.24 -5.11
C LYS A 460 20.23 14.47 -5.96
N GLY A 461 19.75 13.63 -6.86
CA GLY A 461 20.59 13.00 -7.88
C GLY A 461 21.50 11.88 -7.39
N LEU A 462 21.33 11.38 -6.16
CA LEU A 462 22.23 10.38 -5.55
C LEU A 462 21.61 8.98 -5.42
N GLY A 463 20.53 8.70 -6.16
CA GLY A 463 19.86 7.39 -6.15
C GLY A 463 19.47 6.97 -4.72
N PRO A 464 19.93 5.79 -4.22
CA PRO A 464 19.59 5.30 -2.88
C PRO A 464 20.07 6.20 -1.74
N LEU A 465 21.01 7.11 -1.99
CA LEU A 465 21.50 8.08 -0.99
C LEU A 465 20.61 9.32 -0.87
N SER A 466 19.58 9.44 -1.70
CA SER A 466 18.66 10.59 -1.75
C SER A 466 17.56 10.46 -0.68
N TYR A 467 17.96 10.34 0.59
CA TYR A 467 17.07 10.16 1.75
C TYR A 467 17.60 10.92 2.97
N VAL A 468 16.70 11.39 3.83
CA VAL A 468 17.04 11.96 5.14
C VAL A 468 15.91 11.74 6.15
N ASP A 469 16.26 11.38 7.39
CA ASP A 469 15.30 11.27 8.49
C ASP A 469 14.98 12.67 9.09
N ASP A 470 14.19 13.46 8.37
CA ASP A 470 13.77 14.80 8.76
C ASP A 470 12.26 15.01 8.50
N GLN A 471 11.56 15.58 9.49
CA GLN A 471 10.10 15.79 9.43
C GLN A 471 9.67 16.80 8.37
N ARG A 472 10.61 17.58 7.82
CA ARG A 472 10.38 18.50 6.71
C ARG A 472 10.42 17.79 5.37
N SER A 473 11.03 16.60 5.28
CA SER A 473 11.20 15.90 4.02
C SER A 473 9.99 15.01 3.70
N TYR A 474 8.93 15.60 3.15
CA TYR A 474 7.76 14.83 2.72
C TYR A 474 8.09 13.90 1.52
N ALA A 475 9.02 14.28 0.65
CA ALA A 475 9.33 13.54 -0.57
C ALA A 475 10.13 12.26 -0.32
N THR A 476 10.71 12.09 0.88
CA THR A 476 11.51 10.91 1.26
C THR A 476 11.09 10.28 2.59
N ASN A 477 10.54 11.06 3.52
CA ASN A 477 10.32 10.67 4.91
C ASN A 477 8.85 10.78 5.36
N GLU A 478 7.91 10.85 4.42
CA GLU A 478 6.46 10.75 4.69
C GLU A 478 6.01 9.29 4.70
N TYR A 479 5.07 8.99 5.60
CA TYR A 479 4.30 7.76 5.63
C TYR A 479 3.10 7.86 4.70
N ALA A 480 2.68 6.76 4.07
CA ALA A 480 1.35 6.65 3.47
C ALA A 480 0.75 5.24 3.68
N ILE A 481 -0.58 5.15 3.67
CA ILE A 481 -1.32 3.90 3.82
C ILE A 481 -0.91 2.86 2.77
N ASP A 482 -0.71 3.30 1.52
CA ASP A 482 -0.34 2.43 0.40
C ASP A 482 1.14 2.01 0.45
N TYR A 483 1.97 2.65 1.28
CA TYR A 483 3.35 2.21 1.51
C TYR A 483 3.35 1.02 2.46
N ASN A 484 2.57 1.11 3.54
CA ASN A 484 2.50 0.06 4.55
C ASN A 484 1.93 -1.26 4.01
N ALA A 485 0.91 -1.20 3.16
CA ALA A 485 0.20 -2.38 2.66
C ALA A 485 1.12 -3.45 2.04
N PRO A 486 2.01 -3.14 1.08
CA PRO A 486 2.92 -4.14 0.53
C PRO A 486 3.98 -4.61 1.50
N ALA A 487 4.51 -3.75 2.38
CA ALA A 487 5.49 -4.19 3.37
C ALA A 487 4.87 -5.18 4.37
N ILE A 488 3.62 -4.94 4.81
CA ILE A 488 2.85 -5.89 5.62
C ILE A 488 2.66 -7.19 4.85
N ALA A 489 2.27 -7.13 3.57
CA ALA A 489 2.06 -8.33 2.77
C ALA A 489 3.33 -9.16 2.56
N LEU A 490 4.45 -8.51 2.24
CA LEU A 490 5.72 -9.21 2.10
C LEU A 490 6.16 -9.86 3.42
N ILE A 491 6.03 -9.16 4.54
CA ILE A 491 6.29 -9.71 5.88
C ILE A 491 5.40 -10.93 6.13
N GLY A 492 4.09 -10.81 5.90
CA GLY A 492 3.14 -11.89 6.13
C GLY A 492 3.42 -13.12 5.26
N MET A 493 3.73 -12.92 3.98
CA MET A 493 4.09 -14.00 3.05
C MET A 493 5.35 -14.74 3.51
N VAL A 494 6.39 -14.03 3.92
CA VAL A 494 7.62 -14.64 4.46
C VAL A 494 7.38 -15.33 5.80
N MET A 495 6.57 -14.75 6.69
CA MET A 495 6.18 -15.39 7.95
C MET A 495 5.46 -16.71 7.73
N ALA A 496 4.53 -16.77 6.77
CA ALA A 496 3.74 -17.97 6.48
C ALA A 496 4.52 -19.08 5.76
N GLU A 497 5.60 -18.74 5.03
CA GLU A 497 6.49 -19.75 4.44
C GLU A 497 7.48 -20.31 5.47
N GLY A 498 7.91 -19.48 6.43
CA GLY A 498 8.85 -19.87 7.49
C GLY A 498 8.21 -20.54 8.72
N SER A 499 6.87 -20.62 8.78
CA SER A 499 6.11 -21.18 9.90
C SER A 499 5.95 -22.69 9.88
#